data_AF-A0A183DIQ7-F1
#
_entry.id   AF-A0A183DIQ7-F1
#
_cell.length_a   1.000
_cell.length_b   1.000
_cell.length_c   1.000
_cell.angle_alpha   90.00
_cell.angle_beta   90.00
_cell.angle_gamma   90.00
#
_symmetry.space_group_name_H-M   'P 1'
#
loop_
_entity.id
_entity.type
_entity.pdbx_description
1 polymer ?
#
loop_
_entity_poly.entity_id
_entity_poly.type
_entity_poly.pdbx_seq_one_letter_code
_entity_poly.pdbx_strand_id
1 'polypeptide(L)'
;MEAHLLQVHRDIEAAIPDANFDGLAVLDFESWRPLWFLNWGSKRIYKNESIAYVLQRFPHLSRKSAKSIAAIEFNVAAADFLRQTIRYGLSMRPFAKWGFYGIPYCNYDAGQLSETECSEDFKNYNDRFDENLIEL
;
A
#
# COMPACT_ATOMS: atom_id res chain seq x y z
N MET A 1 -6.47 8.99 -9.36
CA MET A 1 -5.60 7.96 -9.96
C MET A 1 -4.88 8.46 -11.19
N GLU A 2 -5.57 8.98 -12.21
CA GLU A 2 -4.94 9.46 -13.46
C GLU A 2 -3.78 10.43 -13.24
N ALA A 3 -3.97 11.46 -12.42
CA ALA A 3 -2.90 12.42 -12.09
C ALA A 3 -1.69 11.77 -11.41
N HIS A 4 -1.91 10.73 -10.60
CA HIS A 4 -0.84 9.96 -9.97
C HIS A 4 -0.06 9.16 -11.01
N LEU A 5 -0.74 8.39 -11.87
CA LEU A 5 -0.06 7.61 -12.91
C LEU A 5 0.68 8.48 -13.92
N LEU A 6 0.15 9.68 -14.22
CA LEU A 6 0.87 10.64 -15.05
C LEU A 6 2.16 11.15 -14.37
N GLN A 7 2.17 11.29 -13.04
CA GLN A 7 3.38 11.62 -12.31
C GLN A 7 4.36 10.42 -12.28
N VAL A 8 3.86 9.21 -12.00
CA VAL A 8 4.65 7.96 -12.05
C VAL A 8 5.33 7.80 -13.42
N HIS A 9 4.61 8.07 -14.50
CA HIS A 9 5.17 8.06 -15.86
C HIS A 9 6.41 8.95 -15.98
N ARG A 10 6.27 10.23 -15.61
CA ARG A 10 7.37 11.21 -15.67
C ARG A 10 8.54 10.80 -14.79
N ASP A 11 8.25 10.31 -13.59
CA ASP A 11 9.27 9.90 -12.62
C ASP A 11 10.06 8.69 -13.14
N ILE A 12 9.40 7.72 -13.77
CA ILE A 12 10.05 6.53 -14.35
C ILE A 12 10.90 6.91 -15.58
N GLU A 13 10.40 7.76 -16.48
CA GLU A 13 11.19 8.23 -17.62
C GLU A 13 12.47 8.94 -17.18
N ALA A 14 12.37 9.77 -16.13
CA ALA A 14 13.51 10.50 -15.60
C ALA A 14 14.50 9.60 -14.85
N ALA A 15 14.01 8.68 -14.01
CA ALA A 15 14.86 7.86 -13.13
C ALA A 15 15.46 6.63 -13.84
N ILE A 16 14.73 6.02 -14.78
CA ILE A 16 15.13 4.81 -15.50
C ILE A 16 15.00 5.09 -17.00
N PRO A 17 15.90 5.87 -17.62
CA PRO A 17 15.76 6.28 -19.01
C PRO A 17 15.90 5.11 -20.00
N ASP A 18 16.62 4.04 -19.63
CA ASP A 18 16.74 2.84 -20.45
C ASP A 18 15.46 2.01 -20.40
N ALA A 19 14.77 1.91 -21.54
CA ALA A 19 13.57 1.09 -21.68
C ALA A 19 13.84 -0.42 -21.50
N ASN A 20 15.09 -0.86 -21.70
CA ASN A 20 15.50 -2.25 -21.56
C ASN A 20 16.11 -2.57 -20.18
N PHE A 21 16.04 -1.65 -19.22
CA PHE A 21 16.56 -1.86 -17.88
C PHE A 21 16.05 -3.17 -17.26
N ASP A 22 16.97 -4.03 -16.82
CA ASP A 22 16.73 -5.37 -16.27
C ASP A 22 17.14 -5.52 -14.79
N GLY A 23 17.50 -4.40 -14.17
CA GLY A 23 17.90 -4.31 -12.77
C GLY A 23 16.73 -4.26 -11.79
N LEU A 24 17.06 -3.97 -10.53
CA LEU A 24 16.07 -3.79 -9.46
C LEU A 24 15.44 -2.40 -9.54
N ALA A 25 14.11 -2.33 -9.53
CA ALA A 25 13.35 -1.09 -9.46
C ALA A 25 12.52 -1.09 -8.17
N VAL A 26 12.99 -0.35 -7.17
CA VAL A 26 12.41 -0.34 -5.82
C VAL A 26 11.53 0.88 -5.63
N LEU A 27 10.24 0.65 -5.35
CA LEU A 27 9.27 1.67 -5.00
C LEU A 27 9.29 1.90 -3.48
N ASP A 28 9.85 3.02 -3.06
CA ASP A 28 9.89 3.42 -1.66
C ASP A 28 8.65 4.25 -1.27
N PHE A 29 7.56 3.54 -0.95
CA PHE A 29 6.30 4.15 -0.56
C PHE A 29 5.99 3.83 0.91
N GLU A 30 6.27 4.79 1.79
CA GLU A 30 6.10 4.60 3.24
C GLU A 30 5.02 5.48 3.86
N SER A 31 4.27 6.28 3.09
CA SER A 31 3.32 7.25 3.66
C SER A 31 2.27 6.57 4.54
N TRP A 32 1.57 5.57 3.98
CA TRP A 32 0.59 4.72 4.67
C TRP A 32 0.85 3.24 4.37
N ARG A 33 0.28 2.35 5.19
CA ARG A 33 0.37 0.89 4.98
C ARG A 33 -0.88 0.40 4.26
N PRO A 34 -0.77 -0.64 3.40
CA PRO A 34 -1.87 -1.09 2.54
C PRO A 34 -3.11 -1.56 3.29
N LEU A 35 -2.93 -2.12 4.49
CA LEU A 35 -4.04 -2.58 5.31
C LEU A 35 -4.35 -1.57 6.41
N TRP A 36 -5.63 -1.21 6.51
CA TRP A 36 -6.19 -0.29 7.48
C TRP A 36 -5.61 -0.51 8.87
N PHE A 37 -5.68 -1.74 9.40
CA PHE A 37 -5.33 -1.99 10.80
C PHE A 37 -3.83 -1.70 11.08
N LEU A 38 -2.92 -1.86 10.11
CA LEU A 38 -1.49 -1.56 10.23
C LEU A 38 -1.19 -0.05 10.37
N ASN A 39 -2.14 0.84 10.08
CA ASN A 39 -1.93 2.28 10.19
C ASN A 39 -2.06 2.76 11.65
N TRP A 40 -1.15 2.32 12.51
CA TRP A 40 -0.98 2.73 13.91
C TRP A 40 0.15 3.78 14.06
N GLY A 41 0.38 4.26 15.29
CA GLY A 41 1.38 5.30 15.57
C GLY A 41 1.07 6.62 14.85
N SER A 42 2.06 7.24 14.25
CA SER A 42 1.91 8.47 13.45
C SER A 42 0.98 8.28 12.24
N LYS A 43 0.84 7.06 11.72
CA LYS A 43 -0.05 6.72 10.60
C LYS A 43 -1.53 6.65 10.98
N ARG A 44 -1.88 6.87 12.27
CA ARG A 44 -3.29 6.99 12.70
C ARG A 44 -4.03 8.13 12.00
N ILE A 45 -3.32 9.13 11.49
CA ILE A 45 -3.92 10.23 10.75
C ILE A 45 -4.75 9.73 9.56
N TYR A 46 -4.26 8.76 8.79
CA TYR A 46 -5.01 8.20 7.65
C TYR A 46 -6.34 7.57 8.09
N LYS A 47 -6.35 6.89 9.25
CA LYS A 47 -7.59 6.35 9.81
C LYS A 47 -8.58 7.46 10.19
N ASN A 48 -8.08 8.52 10.82
CA ASN A 48 -8.92 9.62 11.28
C ASN A 48 -9.52 10.39 10.10
N GLU A 49 -8.72 10.68 9.08
CA GLU A 49 -9.16 11.39 7.88
C GLU A 49 -10.16 10.56 7.06
N SER A 50 -9.94 9.25 6.91
CA SER A 50 -10.93 8.38 6.24
C SER A 50 -12.28 8.36 6.99
N ILE A 51 -12.27 8.34 8.33
CA ILE A 51 -13.51 8.40 9.13
C ILE A 51 -14.19 9.77 8.95
N ALA A 52 -13.42 10.86 9.00
CA ALA A 52 -13.94 12.21 8.81
C ALA A 52 -14.58 12.38 7.43
N TYR A 53 -13.93 11.86 6.39
CA TYR A 53 -14.45 11.85 5.02
C TYR A 53 -15.77 11.08 4.88
N VAL A 54 -15.91 9.92 5.54
CA VAL A 54 -17.18 9.19 5.57
C VAL A 54 -18.27 9.98 6.30
N LEU A 55 -17.96 10.59 7.45
CA LEU A 55 -18.93 11.41 8.20
C LEU A 55 -19.33 12.67 7.44
N GLN A 56 -18.43 13.25 6.64
CA GLN A 56 -18.76 14.38 5.78
C GLN A 56 -19.79 13.99 4.71
N ARG A 57 -19.63 12.82 4.09
CA ARG A 57 -20.58 12.30 3.08
C ARG A 57 -21.89 11.78 3.71
N PHE A 58 -21.82 11.25 4.92
CA PHE A 58 -22.94 10.61 5.61
C PHE A 58 -23.04 11.09 7.08
N PRO A 59 -23.50 12.33 7.31
CA PRO A 59 -23.45 12.97 8.63
C PRO A 59 -24.36 12.33 9.69
N HIS A 60 -25.32 11.50 9.28
CA HIS A 60 -26.23 10.78 10.17
C HIS A 60 -25.64 9.47 10.72
N LEU A 61 -24.50 9.01 10.20
CA LEU A 61 -23.89 7.77 10.66
C LEU A 61 -23.27 7.93 12.05
N SER A 62 -23.39 6.88 12.86
CA SER A 62 -22.58 6.75 14.06
C SER A 62 -21.09 6.69 13.68
N ARG A 63 -20.22 7.18 14.57
CA ARG A 63 -18.76 7.04 14.39
C ARG A 63 -18.33 5.58 14.19
N LYS A 64 -19.02 4.62 14.81
CA LYS A 64 -18.76 3.18 14.65
C LYS A 64 -19.04 2.73 13.21
N SER A 65 -20.21 3.07 12.68
CA SER A 65 -20.59 2.75 11.30
C SER A 65 -19.65 3.42 10.29
N ALA A 66 -19.32 4.70 10.51
CA ALA A 66 -18.38 5.43 9.66
C ALA A 66 -16.99 4.79 9.65
N LYS A 67 -16.50 4.30 10.79
CA LYS A 67 -15.23 3.57 10.88
C LYS A 67 -15.23 2.27 10.08
N SER A 68 -16.32 1.50 10.10
CA SER A 68 -16.40 0.26 9.32
C SER A 68 -16.34 0.54 7.81
N ILE A 69 -17.06 1.56 7.34
CA ILE A 69 -17.04 1.99 5.93
C ILE A 69 -15.65 2.51 5.55
N ALA A 70 -15.07 3.39 6.38
CA ALA A 70 -13.74 3.96 6.15
C ALA A 70 -12.66 2.89 6.02
N ALA A 71 -12.71 1.83 6.82
CA ALA A 71 -11.75 0.74 6.77
C ALA A 71 -11.82 -0.05 5.46
N ILE A 72 -13.04 -0.29 4.94
CA ILE A 72 -13.26 -0.99 3.67
C ILE A 72 -12.77 -0.12 2.51
N GLU A 73 -13.25 1.13 2.44
CA GLU A 73 -12.87 2.06 1.37
C GLU A 73 -11.36 2.33 1.34
N PHE A 74 -10.72 2.47 2.51
CA PHE A 74 -9.28 2.63 2.60
C PHE A 74 -8.53 1.44 2.02
N ASN A 75 -8.87 0.20 2.43
CA ASN A 75 -8.18 -1.00 1.93
C ASN A 75 -8.30 -1.13 0.41
N VAL A 76 -9.50 -0.91 -0.14
CA VAL A 76 -9.74 -0.98 -1.58
C VAL A 76 -8.91 0.07 -2.32
N ALA A 77 -8.95 1.33 -1.86
CA ALA A 77 -8.20 2.41 -2.50
C ALA A 77 -6.68 2.24 -2.38
N ALA A 78 -6.21 1.77 -1.22
CA ALA A 78 -4.79 1.52 -0.97
C ALA A 78 -4.24 0.38 -1.85
N ALA A 79 -4.98 -0.74 -1.94
CA ALA A 79 -4.63 -1.85 -2.82
C ALA A 79 -4.59 -1.42 -4.29
N ASP A 80 -5.63 -0.72 -4.74
CA ASP A 80 -5.71 -0.23 -6.12
C ASP A 80 -4.56 0.73 -6.46
N PHE A 81 -4.21 1.63 -5.54
CA PHE A 81 -3.09 2.57 -5.71
C PHE A 81 -1.75 1.88 -5.89
N LEU A 82 -1.41 0.92 -5.02
CA LEU A 82 -0.15 0.18 -5.13
C LEU A 82 -0.11 -0.69 -6.38
N ARG A 83 -1.22 -1.41 -6.66
CA ARG A 83 -1.35 -2.29 -7.82
C ARG A 83 -1.22 -1.52 -9.14
N GLN A 84 -1.92 -0.41 -9.28
CA GLN A 84 -1.82 0.39 -10.51
C GLN A 84 -0.42 0.98 -10.68
N THR A 85 0.21 1.43 -9.60
CA THR A 85 1.59 1.96 -9.64
C THR A 85 2.59 0.92 -10.13
N ILE A 86 2.59 -0.28 -9.54
CA ILE A 86 3.56 -1.31 -9.93
C ILE A 86 3.28 -1.88 -11.32
N ARG A 87 1.99 -2.04 -11.71
CA ARG A 87 1.61 -2.45 -13.06
C ARG A 87 2.06 -1.43 -14.11
N TYR A 88 1.99 -0.13 -13.78
CA TYR A 88 2.48 0.93 -14.66
C TYR A 88 4.01 0.88 -14.79
N GLY A 89 4.73 0.62 -13.70
CA GLY A 89 6.17 0.38 -13.76
C GLY A 89 6.54 -0.80 -14.66
N LEU A 90 5.86 -1.93 -14.48
CA LEU A 90 6.03 -3.13 -15.30
C LEU A 90 5.73 -2.88 -16.79
N SER A 91 4.72 -2.08 -17.13
CA SER A 91 4.42 -1.78 -18.53
C SER A 91 5.47 -0.89 -19.18
N MET A 92 6.08 0.03 -18.41
CA MET A 92 7.12 0.93 -18.91
C MET A 92 8.50 0.28 -18.98
N ARG A 93 8.85 -0.58 -18.01
CA ARG A 93 10.15 -1.26 -17.91
C ARG A 93 9.90 -2.75 -17.68
N PRO A 94 9.57 -3.51 -18.75
CA PRO A 94 9.10 -4.89 -18.63
C PRO A 94 10.19 -5.88 -18.20
N PHE A 95 11.46 -5.54 -18.37
CA PHE A 95 12.58 -6.41 -17.95
C PHE A 95 13.04 -6.14 -16.51
N ALA A 96 12.60 -5.03 -15.93
CA ALA A 96 12.99 -4.63 -14.59
C ALA A 96 12.28 -5.47 -13.52
N LYS A 97 12.98 -5.69 -12.41
CA LYS A 97 12.47 -6.43 -11.25
C LYS A 97 11.87 -5.44 -10.26
N TRP A 98 10.58 -5.21 -10.40
CA TRP A 98 9.83 -4.25 -9.58
C TRP A 98 9.44 -4.83 -8.22
N GLY A 99 9.54 -4.01 -7.18
CA GLY A 99 9.06 -4.36 -5.84
C GLY A 99 8.88 -3.13 -4.97
N PHE A 100 8.07 -3.25 -3.91
CA PHE A 100 7.95 -2.22 -2.89
C PHE A 100 8.99 -2.47 -1.78
N TYR A 101 9.62 -1.41 -1.30
CA TYR A 101 10.45 -1.49 -0.12
C TYR A 101 9.62 -1.92 1.11
N GLY A 102 10.17 -2.83 1.92
CA GLY A 102 9.58 -3.24 3.19
C GLY A 102 8.35 -4.15 3.11
N ILE A 103 8.00 -4.67 1.93
CA ILE A 103 6.89 -5.61 1.72
C ILE A 103 7.45 -6.96 1.22
N PRO A 104 7.05 -8.11 1.80
CA PRO A 104 6.04 -8.29 2.87
C PRO A 104 6.52 -7.78 4.23
N TYR A 105 5.55 -7.49 5.12
CA TYR A 105 5.86 -7.03 6.48
C TYR A 105 6.13 -8.22 7.42
N CYS A 106 6.96 -7.99 8.43
CA CYS A 106 7.16 -8.89 9.57
C CYS A 106 6.94 -8.12 10.88
N ASN A 107 7.19 -8.76 12.02
CA ASN A 107 7.22 -8.04 13.30
C ASN A 107 8.25 -6.91 13.21
N TYR A 108 7.86 -5.68 13.58
CA TYR A 108 8.76 -4.51 13.50
C TYR A 108 9.93 -4.59 14.49
N ASP A 109 9.85 -5.51 15.44
CA ASP A 109 10.83 -5.86 16.46
C ASP A 109 11.39 -7.29 16.26
N ALA A 110 11.14 -7.94 15.12
CA ALA A 110 11.71 -9.25 14.81
C ALA A 110 13.25 -9.22 14.97
N GLY A 111 13.80 -10.20 15.67
CA GLY A 111 15.23 -10.28 15.96
C GLY A 111 15.71 -9.45 17.16
N GLN A 112 14.86 -8.67 17.83
CA GLN A 112 15.20 -8.01 19.10
C GLN A 112 14.96 -8.92 20.32
N LEU A 113 13.93 -9.75 20.23
CA LEU A 113 13.68 -10.88 21.12
C LEU A 113 14.09 -12.14 20.33
N SER A 114 14.40 -13.25 20.98
CA SER A 114 14.89 -14.50 20.35
C SER A 114 13.95 -15.14 19.30
N GLU A 115 12.92 -14.42 18.86
CA GLU A 115 12.01 -14.75 17.79
C GLU A 115 12.66 -14.49 16.43
N THR A 116 12.81 -15.57 15.68
CA THR A 116 13.34 -15.56 14.31
C THR A 116 12.24 -15.62 13.25
N GLU A 117 10.97 -15.72 13.67
CA GLU A 117 9.82 -15.85 12.77
C GLU A 117 8.88 -14.64 12.87
N CYS A 118 8.19 -14.34 11.76
CA CYS A 118 7.07 -13.40 11.79
C CYS A 118 5.90 -13.98 12.57
N SER A 119 5.19 -13.14 13.33
CA SER A 119 3.98 -13.57 14.01
C SER A 119 2.91 -14.00 13.03
N GLU A 120 2.00 -14.82 13.53
CA GLU A 120 0.84 -15.30 12.77
C GLU A 120 -0.03 -14.13 12.28
N ASP A 121 -0.11 -13.05 13.06
CA ASP A 121 -0.75 -11.82 12.64
C ASP A 121 -0.13 -11.28 11.35
N PHE A 122 1.20 -11.09 11.31
CA PHE A 122 1.87 -10.57 10.10
C PHE A 122 1.80 -11.53 8.91
N LYS A 123 1.85 -12.86 9.15
CA LYS A 123 1.61 -13.85 8.08
C LYS A 123 0.23 -13.66 7.46
N ASN A 124 -0.83 -13.64 8.28
CA ASN A 124 -2.21 -13.39 7.83
C ASN A 124 -2.39 -12.03 7.13
N TYR A 125 -1.64 -11.01 7.55
CA TYR A 125 -1.69 -9.71 6.92
C TYR A 125 -1.06 -9.72 5.53
N ASN A 126 0.04 -10.45 5.36
CA ASN A 126 0.68 -10.60 4.06
C ASN A 126 -0.20 -11.40 3.11
N ASP A 127 -0.84 -12.48 3.57
CA ASP A 127 -1.76 -13.28 2.75
C ASP A 127 -2.92 -12.42 2.23
N ARG A 128 -3.55 -11.65 3.12
CA ARG A 128 -4.61 -10.71 2.74
C ARG A 128 -4.13 -9.60 1.80
N PHE A 129 -2.89 -9.14 1.94
CA PHE A 129 -2.34 -8.15 1.03
C PHE A 129 -2.09 -8.74 -0.36
N ASP A 130 -1.59 -9.97 -0.41
CA ASP A 130 -1.33 -10.70 -1.64
C ASP A 130 -2.62 -10.98 -2.43
N GLU A 131 -3.70 -11.41 -1.75
CA GLU A 131 -5.03 -11.54 -2.35
C GLU A 131 -5.49 -10.22 -3.02
N ASN A 132 -5.26 -9.08 -2.37
CA ASN A 132 -5.62 -7.77 -2.91
C ASN A 132 -4.74 -7.32 -4.10
N LEU A 133 -3.56 -7.92 -4.29
CA LEU A 133 -2.66 -7.66 -5.41
C LEU A 133 -2.83 -8.66 -6.57
N ILE A 134 -3.18 -9.90 -6.26
CA ILE A 134 -3.31 -11.02 -7.22
C ILE A 134 -4.69 -11.04 -7.90
N GLU A 135 -5.77 -10.61 -7.24
CA GLU A 135 -7.09 -10.53 -7.89
C GLU A 135 -7.18 -9.32 -8.86
N LEU A 136 -6.76 -9.58 -10.12
CA LEU A 136 -7.39 -9.27 -11.41
C LEU A 136 -6.47 -9.71 -12.56
#